data_AF-A0A8H9J433-F1
#
_entry.id   AF-A0A8H9J433-F1
#
_cell.length_a   1.000
_cell.length_b   1.000
_cell.length_c   1.000
_cell.angle_alpha   90.00
_cell.angle_beta   90.00
_cell.angle_gamma   90.00
#
_symmetry.space_group_name_H-M   'P 1'
#
loop_
_entity.id
_entity.type
_entity.pdbx_description
1 polymer ?
#
loop_
_entity_poly.entity_id
_entity_poly.type
_entity_poly.pdbx_seq_one_letter_code
_entity_poly.pdbx_strand_id
1 'polypeptide(L)'
;MVGHEWGAPIAWHTALFRPDLVRGAAGLSVPYIGRPAALTLEPARGVFGPDYYQLSFQEPGVADKELAADLDDTFRRFLHGLSRVPRLQSVELVPAPVTGCSRSGRRRRTARSSGSRGRR
;
A
#
# COMPACT_ATOMS: atom_id res chain seq x y z
N MET A 1 4.57 14.27 3.69
CA MET A 1 3.37 14.10 2.85
C MET A 1 2.34 13.29 3.63
N VAL A 2 1.08 13.71 3.62
CA VAL A 2 0.01 13.01 4.33
C VAL A 2 -1.10 12.71 3.31
N GLY A 3 -1.57 11.47 3.29
CA GLY A 3 -2.64 11.04 2.37
C GLY A 3 -3.76 10.31 3.09
N HIS A 4 -5.00 10.54 2.67
CA HIS A 4 -6.20 9.88 3.19
C HIS A 4 -6.89 9.12 2.05
N GLU A 5 -7.38 7.89 2.31
CA GLU A 5 -8.00 7.03 1.29
C GLU A 5 -7.10 6.86 0.06
N TRP A 6 -7.59 7.11 -1.17
CA TRP A 6 -6.80 7.10 -2.39
C TRP A 6 -5.64 8.12 -2.40
N GLY A 7 -5.66 9.11 -1.51
CA GLY A 7 -4.51 9.98 -1.27
C GLY A 7 -3.34 9.28 -0.57
N ALA A 8 -3.60 8.24 0.24
CA ALA A 8 -2.56 7.48 0.92
C ALA A 8 -1.62 6.72 -0.05
N PRO A 9 -2.08 5.92 -1.03
CA PRO A 9 -1.18 5.32 -2.01
C PRO A 9 -0.44 6.38 -2.83
N ILE A 10 -1.02 7.53 -3.12
CA ILE A 10 -0.30 8.65 -3.76
C ILE A 10 0.83 9.12 -2.84
N ALA A 11 0.58 9.32 -1.54
CA ALA A 11 1.60 9.71 -0.58
C ALA A 11 2.73 8.68 -0.46
N TRP A 12 2.40 7.39 -0.40
CA TRP A 12 3.38 6.30 -0.36
C TRP A 12 4.27 6.29 -1.59
N HIS A 13 3.68 6.30 -2.78
CA HIS A 13 4.45 6.22 -4.03
C HIS A 13 5.26 7.51 -4.27
N THR A 14 4.73 8.68 -3.93
CA THR A 14 5.48 9.93 -4.05
C THR A 14 6.71 9.93 -3.16
N ALA A 15 6.60 9.45 -1.92
CA ALA A 15 7.73 9.34 -1.02
C ALA A 15 8.80 8.35 -1.52
N LEU A 16 8.37 7.25 -2.15
CA LEU A 16 9.28 6.26 -2.76
C LEU A 16 9.97 6.79 -4.02
N PHE A 17 9.26 7.52 -4.88
CA PHE A 17 9.80 8.04 -6.14
C PHE A 17 10.61 9.32 -5.97
N ARG A 18 10.27 10.17 -4.99
CA ARG A 18 10.92 11.46 -4.73
C ARG A 18 11.39 11.60 -3.29
N PRO A 19 12.29 10.73 -2.81
CA PRO A 19 12.87 10.86 -1.47
C PRO A 19 13.69 12.14 -1.31
N ASP A 20 14.12 12.75 -2.41
CA ASP A 20 14.78 14.06 -2.45
C ASP A 20 13.84 15.22 -2.08
N LEU A 21 12.52 15.06 -2.27
CA LEU A 21 11.52 16.07 -1.94
C LEU A 21 10.70 15.75 -0.68
N VAL A 22 10.55 14.47 -0.35
CA VAL A 22 9.66 14.03 0.74
C VAL A 22 10.47 13.55 1.94
N ARG A 23 10.48 14.37 3.01
CA ARG A 23 11.18 14.06 4.28
C ARG A 23 10.50 12.99 5.13
N GLY A 24 9.23 12.68 4.87
CA GLY A 24 8.45 11.68 5.59
C GLY A 24 7.04 11.55 5.03
N ALA A 25 6.40 10.40 5.25
CA ALA A 25 5.07 10.08 4.76
C ALA A 25 4.18 9.49 5.86
N ALA A 26 2.89 9.85 5.84
CA ALA A 26 1.85 9.25 6.65
C ALA A 26 0.61 8.98 5.80
N GLY A 27 -0.10 7.90 6.10
CA GLY A 27 -1.32 7.50 5.40
C GLY A 27 -2.42 7.13 6.39
N LEU A 28 -3.64 7.51 6.06
CA LEU A 28 -4.85 7.17 6.80
C LEU A 28 -5.74 6.25 5.96
N SER A 29 -6.39 5.27 6.59
CA SER A 29 -7.23 4.23 5.97
C SER A 29 -6.46 3.16 5.18
N VAL A 30 -5.70 3.54 4.14
CA VAL A 30 -5.06 2.59 3.23
C VAL A 30 -3.58 2.36 3.57
N PRO A 31 -3.18 1.17 4.06
CA PRO A 31 -1.78 0.88 4.39
C PRO A 31 -0.91 0.72 3.14
N TYR A 32 0.40 0.88 3.31
CA TYR A 32 1.35 0.53 2.25
C TYR A 32 1.47 -1.00 2.12
N ILE A 33 1.03 -1.55 0.99
CA ILE A 33 1.04 -2.99 0.71
C ILE A 33 2.13 -3.43 -0.28
N GLY A 34 3.01 -2.51 -0.68
CA GLY A 34 4.02 -2.79 -1.70
C GLY A 34 3.45 -2.96 -3.10
N ARG A 35 4.26 -3.52 -4.01
CA ARG A 35 3.84 -3.80 -5.38
C ARG A 35 2.91 -5.03 -5.38
N PRO A 36 1.68 -4.93 -5.93
CA PRO A 36 0.77 -6.06 -5.99
C PRO A 36 1.32 -7.17 -6.90
N ALA A 37 0.98 -8.42 -6.58
CA ALA A 37 1.38 -9.59 -7.36
C ALA A 37 0.65 -9.65 -8.73
N ALA A 38 -0.56 -9.12 -8.79
CA ALA A 38 -1.36 -8.98 -10.00
C ALA A 38 -1.56 -7.50 -10.36
N LEU A 39 -1.63 -7.20 -11.66
CA LEU A 39 -1.88 -5.84 -12.17
C LEU A 39 -3.36 -5.56 -12.43
N THR A 40 -4.24 -6.54 -12.20
CA THR A 40 -5.68 -6.46 -12.47
C THR A 40 -6.49 -6.54 -11.17
N LEU A 41 -7.75 -6.08 -11.24
CA LEU A 41 -8.72 -6.26 -10.15
C LEU A 41 -9.43 -7.62 -10.17
N GLU A 42 -9.14 -8.50 -11.14
CA GLU A 42 -9.76 -9.83 -11.24
C GLU A 42 -9.67 -10.65 -9.93
N PRO A 43 -8.53 -10.67 -9.20
CA PRO A 43 -8.47 -11.37 -7.92
C PRO A 43 -9.47 -10.82 -6.89
N ALA A 44 -9.82 -9.54 -6.95
CA ALA A 44 -10.78 -8.91 -6.05
C ALA A 44 -12.19 -9.50 -6.23
N ARG A 45 -12.55 -9.95 -7.43
CA ARG A 45 -13.84 -10.62 -7.70
C ARG A 45 -13.98 -11.92 -6.91
N GLY A 46 -12.89 -12.68 -6.79
CA GLY A 46 -12.86 -13.92 -6.02
C GLY A 46 -12.93 -13.71 -4.50
N VAL A 47 -12.44 -12.57 -4.01
CA VAL A 47 -12.37 -12.26 -2.56
C VAL A 47 -13.62 -11.51 -2.08
N PHE A 48 -14.08 -10.52 -2.84
CA PHE A 48 -15.13 -9.58 -2.42
C PHE A 48 -16.45 -9.76 -3.18
N GLY A 49 -16.48 -10.65 -4.17
CA GLY A 49 -17.65 -10.89 -5.01
C GLY A 49 -17.74 -9.93 -6.22
N PRO A 50 -18.74 -10.15 -7.10
CA PRO A 50 -18.90 -9.37 -8.33
C PRO A 50 -19.35 -7.93 -8.10
N ASP A 51 -20.03 -7.65 -6.98
CA ASP A 51 -20.57 -6.32 -6.64
C ASP A 51 -19.59 -5.45 -5.85
N TYR A 52 -18.32 -5.85 -5.78
CA TYR A 52 -17.29 -5.07 -5.13
C TYR A 52 -17.12 -3.72 -5.83
N TYR A 53 -17.26 -2.62 -5.08
CA TYR A 53 -17.38 -1.28 -5.66
C TYR A 53 -16.26 -0.91 -6.66
N GLN A 54 -15.01 -1.35 -6.43
CA GLN A 54 -13.92 -1.06 -7.37
C GLN A 54 -14.11 -1.74 -8.73
N LEU A 55 -14.74 -2.93 -8.76
CA LEU A 55 -15.14 -3.60 -9.99
C LEU A 55 -16.30 -2.85 -10.66
N SER A 56 -17.30 -2.44 -9.88
CA SER A 56 -18.46 -1.68 -10.37
C SER A 56 -18.06 -0.32 -10.98
N PHE A 57 -16.95 0.27 -10.53
CA PHE A 57 -16.45 1.55 -11.04
C PHE A 57 -15.62 1.43 -12.33
N GLN A 58 -15.38 0.22 -12.86
CA GLN A 58 -14.56 0.04 -14.06
C GLN A 58 -15.30 0.41 -15.36
N GLU A 59 -16.62 0.28 -15.41
CA GLU A 59 -17.41 0.63 -16.60
C GLU A 59 -17.66 2.15 -16.65
N PRO A 60 -17.08 2.89 -17.62
CA PRO A 60 -17.18 4.34 -17.65
C PRO A 60 -18.62 4.83 -17.76
N GLY A 61 -19.00 5.82 -16.94
CA GLY A 61 -20.31 6.46 -16.99
C GLY A 61 -21.41 5.74 -16.22
N VAL A 62 -21.22 4.47 -15.82
CA VAL A 62 -22.23 3.73 -15.03
C VAL A 62 -22.27 4.26 -13.60
N ALA A 63 -21.15 4.17 -12.88
CA ALA A 63 -21.05 4.68 -11.52
C ALA A 63 -21.22 6.21 -11.46
N ASP A 64 -20.71 6.93 -12.46
CA ASP A 64 -20.87 8.38 -12.58
C ASP A 64 -22.35 8.76 -12.60
N LYS A 65 -23.16 8.08 -13.42
CA LYS A 65 -24.60 8.34 -13.51
C LYS A 65 -25.33 7.98 -12.23
N GLU A 66 -24.98 6.86 -11.60
CA GLU A 66 -25.58 6.43 -10.34
C GLU A 66 -25.32 7.44 -9.21
N LEU A 67 -24.05 7.80 -9.01
CA LEU A 67 -23.61 8.70 -7.94
C LEU A 67 -24.06 10.15 -8.17
N ALA A 68 -24.24 10.56 -9.43
CA ALA A 68 -24.71 11.90 -9.77
C ALA A 68 -26.25 12.03 -9.79
N ALA A 69 -27.00 10.93 -9.68
CA ALA A 69 -28.46 10.95 -9.75
C ALA A 69 -29.09 11.77 -8.61
N ASP A 70 -28.51 11.65 -7.41
CA ASP A 70 -28.87 12.45 -6.22
C ASP A 70 -27.59 12.65 -5.38
N LEU A 71 -27.02 13.85 -5.46
CA LEU A 71 -25.77 14.17 -4.76
C LEU A 71 -25.97 14.24 -3.24
N ASP A 72 -27.11 14.76 -2.78
CA ASP A 72 -27.39 14.90 -1.35
C ASP A 72 -27.51 13.53 -0.70
N ASP A 73 -28.27 12.62 -1.30
CA ASP A 73 -28.38 11.24 -0.84
C ASP A 73 -27.03 10.50 -0.96
N THR A 74 -26.30 10.68 -2.07
CA THR A 74 -24.98 10.05 -2.26
C THR A 74 -24.00 10.46 -1.18
N PHE A 75 -23.85 11.75 -0.90
CA PHE A 75 -22.97 12.22 0.18
C PHE A 75 -23.48 11.80 1.56
N ARG A 76 -24.79 11.78 1.79
CA ARG A 76 -25.37 11.29 3.05
C ARG A 76 -25.02 9.82 3.28
N ARG A 77 -25.14 8.98 2.26
CA ARG A 77 -24.76 7.56 2.32
C ARG A 77 -23.25 7.38 2.48
N PHE A 78 -22.44 8.19 1.82
CA PHE A 78 -20.99 8.10 1.92
C PHE A 78 -20.46 8.49 3.31
N LEU A 79 -20.96 9.59 3.86
CA LEU A 79 -20.47 10.16 5.12
C LEU A 79 -21.15 9.57 6.36
N HIS A 80 -22.40 9.14 6.25
CA HIS A 80 -23.18 8.60 7.37
C HIS A 80 -23.65 7.17 7.17
N GLY A 81 -23.53 6.56 6.00
CA GLY A 81 -24.03 5.20 5.76
C GLY A 81 -23.39 4.16 6.69
N LEU A 82 -22.10 4.35 7.02
CA LEU A 82 -21.39 3.46 7.93
C LEU A 82 -21.62 3.75 9.41
N SER A 83 -22.26 4.88 9.76
CA SER A 83 -22.59 5.21 11.16
C SER A 83 -23.69 4.31 11.75
N ARG A 84 -24.34 3.49 10.90
CA ARG A 84 -25.47 2.62 11.28
C ARG A 84 -25.17 1.13 11.16
N VAL A 85 -23.94 0.72 10.83
CA VAL A 85 -23.60 -0.71 10.71
C VAL A 85 -23.23 -1.28 12.08
N PRO A 86 -23.85 -2.38 12.54
CA PRO A 86 -23.32 -3.16 13.65
C PRO A 86 -21.88 -3.59 13.32
N ARG A 87 -21.00 -3.51 14.32
CA ARG A 87 -19.55 -3.78 14.26
C ARG A 87 -19.15 -4.78 13.15
N LEU A 88 -18.48 -4.28 12.11
CA LEU A 88 -17.92 -5.10 11.04
C LEU A 88 -16.92 -6.12 11.59
N GLN A 89 -16.97 -7.34 11.05
CA GLN A 89 -15.94 -8.35 11.28
C GLN A 89 -14.62 -7.86 10.70
N SER A 90 -13.55 -7.95 11.49
CA SER A 90 -12.21 -7.57 11.09
C SER A 90 -11.75 -8.43 9.91
N VAL A 91 -11.54 -7.81 8.75
CA VAL A 91 -10.71 -8.42 7.71
C VAL A 91 -9.27 -8.34 8.21
N GLU A 92 -8.70 -9.48 8.55
CA GLU A 92 -7.30 -9.57 8.94
C GLU A 92 -6.45 -9.33 7.70
N LEU A 93 -5.84 -8.14 7.60
CA LEU A 93 -4.80 -7.88 6.61
C LEU A 93 -3.63 -8.81 6.93
N VAL A 94 -3.47 -9.87 6.14
CA VAL A 94 -2.27 -10.69 6.17
C VAL A 94 -1.09 -9.80 5.74
N PRO A 95 -0.13 -9.49 6.63
CA PRO A 95 1.01 -8.67 6.24
C PRO A 95 1.84 -9.44 5.21
N ALA A 96 2.28 -8.74 4.16
CA ALA A 96 3.26 -9.29 3.24
C ALA A 96 4.52 -9.71 4.03
N PRO A 97 5.12 -10.88 3.76
CA PRO A 97 6.33 -11.29 4.45
C PRO A 97 7.42 -10.27 4.20
N VAL A 98 7.90 -9.64 5.26
CA VAL A 98 9.12 -8.83 5.23
C VAL A 98 10.26 -9.79 4.94
N THR A 99 10.57 -10.01 3.67
CA THR A 99 11.77 -10.77 3.30
C THR A 99 12.94 -9.89 3.70
N GLY A 100 13.57 -10.23 4.83
CA GLY A 100 14.75 -9.55 5.31
C GLY A 100 15.79 -9.51 4.21
N CYS A 101 16.08 -8.31 3.71
CA CYS A 101 17.31 -8.07 2.97
C CYS A 101 18.45 -8.32 3.95
N SER A 102 18.98 -9.55 3.95
CA SER A 102 20.17 -9.87 4.73
C SER A 102 21.27 -8.97 4.20
N ARG A 103 21.73 -8.04 5.05
CA ARG A 103 22.99 -7.34 4.79
C ARG A 103 24.06 -8.42 4.73
N SER A 104 24.43 -8.83 3.52
CA SER A 104 25.57 -9.69 3.28
C SER A 104 26.79 -8.94 3.81
N GLY A 105 27.21 -9.32 5.01
CA GLY A 105 28.39 -8.80 5.67
C GLY A 105 29.58 -9.05 4.75
N ARG A 106 30.07 -7.99 4.11
CA ARG A 106 31.31 -7.98 3.34
C ARG A 106 32.43 -8.36 4.30
N ARG A 107 32.82 -9.64 4.32
CA ARG A 107 34.01 -10.12 5.05
C ARG A 107 35.20 -9.32 4.55
N ARG A 108 35.73 -8.43 5.39
CA ARG A 108 37.05 -7.83 5.16
C ARG A 108 38.06 -8.98 5.19
N ARG A 109 38.59 -9.34 4.02
CA ARG A 109 39.82 -10.13 3.90
C ARG A 109 40.92 -9.32 4.59
N THR A 110 41.35 -9.75 5.77
CA THR A 110 42.60 -9.27 6.35
C THR A 110 43.74 -9.81 5.51
N ALA A 111 44.45 -8.91 4.84
CA ALA A 111 45.62 -9.23 4.07
C ALA A 111 46.72 -9.78 4.99
N ARG A 112 47.28 -10.92 4.60
CA ARG A 112 48.52 -11.51 5.10
C ARG A 112 49.63 -10.46 4.98
N SER A 113 50.30 -10.11 6.08
CA SER A 113 51.64 -9.51 6.04
C SER A 113 52.63 -10.49 6.64
N SER A 114 53.40 -11.11 5.76
CA SER A 114 54.63 -11.85 6.08
C SER A 114 55.65 -10.91 6.72
N GLY A 115 55.93 -11.09 8.01
CA GLY A 115 57.03 -10.43 8.71
C GLY A 115 58.17 -11.42 8.94
N SER A 116 59.25 -11.28 8.20
CA SER A 116 60.53 -11.94 8.44
C SER A 116 61.09 -11.54 9.80
N ARG A 117 61.26 -12.50 10.72
CA ARG A 117 62.10 -12.32 11.91
C ARG A 117 63.45 -12.99 11.65
N GLY A 118 64.44 -12.19 11.29
CA GLY A 118 65.83 -12.52 11.55
C GLY A 118 66.16 -12.10 12.99
N ARG A 119 66.76 -13.02 13.76
CA ARG A 119 67.58 -12.71 14.93
C ARG A 119 68.69 -13.77 15.02
N ARG A 120 69.93 -13.25 15.10
CA ARG A 120 71.08 -13.91 15.71
C ARG A 120 70.85 -14.03 17.22
#